data_AF-A0A661BWG1-F1
#
_entry.id   AF-A0A661BWG1-F1
#
_cell.length_a   1.000
_cell.length_b   1.000
_cell.length_c   1.000
_cell.angle_alpha   90.00
_cell.angle_beta   90.00
_cell.angle_gamma   90.00
#
_symmetry.space_group_name_H-M   'P 1'
#
loop_
_entity.id
_entity.type
_entity.pdbx_description
1 polymer ?
#
loop_
_entity_poly.entity_id
_entity_poly.type
_entity_poly.pdbx_seq_one_letter_code
_entity_poly.pdbx_strand_id
1 'polypeptide(L)'
;MLWENKIKPTPHDVPDHRVKPGHWNDDEVTYAWLGHATVLINFYGTLVVTDPVLLDRIGPPEIFDNIFGIKRIKQLPLDVEDFPAVDIVLVSHPHFDHL
;
A
#
# COMPACT_ATOMS: atom_id res chain seq x y z
N MET A 1 -13.30 -30.55 -5.53
CA MET A 1 -12.77 -29.17 -5.53
C MET A 1 -12.33 -28.86 -4.12
N LEU A 2 -11.04 -29.01 -3.81
CA LEU A 2 -10.48 -28.96 -2.45
C LEU A 2 -9.59 -27.72 -2.28
N TRP A 3 -10.15 -26.53 -2.51
CA TRP A 3 -9.41 -25.26 -2.38
C TRP A 3 -10.01 -24.31 -1.34
N GLU A 4 -11.14 -24.64 -0.71
CA GLU A 4 -11.83 -23.75 0.23
C GLU A 4 -11.27 -23.74 1.67
N ASN A 5 -10.22 -24.52 1.97
CA ASN A 5 -9.76 -24.73 3.35
C ASN A 5 -8.27 -24.44 3.62
N LYS A 6 -7.62 -23.57 2.85
CA LYS A 6 -6.27 -23.11 3.20
C LYS A 6 -6.22 -21.60 3.26
N ILE A 7 -6.02 -21.12 4.50
CA ILE A 7 -5.78 -19.73 4.89
C ILE A 7 -7.09 -18.92 4.88
N LYS A 8 -7.79 -18.90 6.02
CA LYS A 8 -8.52 -17.67 6.38
C LYS A 8 -7.42 -16.66 6.68
N PRO A 9 -7.19 -15.61 5.86
CA PRO A 9 -6.23 -14.60 6.22
C PRO A 9 -6.68 -14.02 7.56
N THR A 10 -5.81 -14.13 8.55
CA THR A 10 -5.97 -13.44 9.83
C THR A 10 -5.96 -11.96 9.49
N PRO A 11 -7.06 -11.23 9.76
CA PRO A 11 -7.08 -9.79 9.50
C PRO A 11 -5.96 -9.18 10.35
N HIS A 12 -5.06 -8.43 9.70
CA HIS A 12 -4.03 -7.61 10.35
C HIS A 12 -2.78 -8.31 10.86
N ASP A 13 -2.30 -9.36 10.19
CA ASP A 13 -0.93 -9.78 10.44
C ASP A 13 0.04 -8.62 10.10
N VAL A 14 0.78 -8.16 11.11
CA VAL A 14 1.84 -7.17 10.95
C VAL A 14 2.84 -7.76 9.95
N PRO A 15 3.21 -7.03 8.88
CA PRO A 15 4.19 -7.55 7.92
C PRO A 15 5.50 -7.91 8.63
N ASP A 16 6.04 -9.11 8.34
CA ASP A 16 7.31 -9.59 8.91
C ASP A 16 8.47 -8.62 8.66
N HIS A 17 8.36 -7.82 7.60
CA HIS A 17 9.33 -6.80 7.23
C HIS A 17 8.67 -5.43 7.13
N ARG A 18 9.11 -4.52 8.01
CA ARG A 18 8.75 -3.11 7.92
C ARG A 18 9.63 -2.38 6.91
N VAL A 19 9.01 -1.53 6.11
CA VAL A 19 9.66 -0.69 5.11
C VAL A 19 10.15 0.58 5.80
N LYS A 20 11.41 0.98 5.51
CA LYS A 20 12.04 2.18 6.07
C LYS A 20 12.69 3.00 4.94
N PRO A 21 11.91 3.80 4.21
CA PRO A 21 12.40 4.50 3.01
C PRO A 21 13.54 5.48 3.31
N GLY A 22 13.57 6.06 4.52
CA GLY A 22 14.64 6.97 4.94
C GLY A 22 16.04 6.34 5.09
N HIS A 23 16.18 5.02 4.90
CA HIS A 23 17.48 4.33 4.87
C HIS A 23 17.85 3.81 3.48
N TRP A 24 17.04 4.12 2.45
CA TRP A 24 17.33 3.69 1.09
C TRP A 24 18.52 4.46 0.52
N ASN A 25 19.28 3.80 -0.33
CA ASN A 25 20.41 4.40 -1.03
C ASN A 25 19.92 4.99 -2.36
N ASP A 26 20.29 6.25 -2.62
CA ASP A 26 19.92 6.99 -3.83
C ASP A 26 20.83 6.69 -5.03
N ASP A 27 21.85 5.84 -4.85
CA ASP A 27 22.72 5.36 -5.95
C ASP A 27 22.22 4.05 -6.58
N GLU A 28 21.05 3.56 -6.17
CA GLU A 28 20.44 2.34 -6.71
C GLU A 28 18.91 2.46 -6.78
N VAL A 29 18.29 1.53 -7.50
CA VAL A 29 16.82 1.40 -7.49
C VAL A 29 16.43 0.52 -6.32
N THR A 30 15.72 1.09 -5.35
CA THR A 30 15.08 0.34 -4.28
C THR A 30 13.57 0.44 -4.41
N TYR A 31 12.86 -0.60 -4.00
CA TYR A 31 11.41 -0.60 -4.02
C TYR A 31 10.85 -1.43 -2.87
N ALA A 32 9.65 -1.08 -2.46
CA ALA A 32 8.87 -1.86 -1.53
C ALA A 32 7.42 -1.96 -2.00
N TRP A 33 6.88 -3.18 -1.92
CA TRP A 33 5.46 -3.41 -2.13
C TRP A 33 4.70 -3.10 -0.84
N LEU A 34 3.77 -2.15 -0.93
CA LEU A 34 2.95 -1.70 0.21
C LEU A 34 1.59 -2.41 0.27
N GLY A 35 1.27 -3.23 -0.74
CA GLY A 35 0.04 -3.99 -0.87
C GLY A 35 -0.78 -3.57 -2.09
N HIS A 36 -1.58 -4.51 -2.61
CA HIS A 36 -2.34 -4.34 -3.85
C HIS A 36 -1.45 -3.83 -5.01
N ALA A 37 -1.80 -2.71 -5.65
CA ALA A 37 -1.03 -2.06 -6.72
C ALA A 37 -0.10 -0.96 -6.20
N THR A 38 -0.02 -0.77 -4.87
CA THR A 38 0.82 0.27 -4.27
C THR A 38 2.26 -0.19 -4.12
N VAL A 39 3.16 0.43 -4.88
CA VAL A 39 4.62 0.22 -4.81
C VAL A 39 5.27 1.57 -4.55
N LEU A 40 6.12 1.64 -3.53
CA LEU A 40 7.01 2.77 -3.30
C LEU A 40 8.36 2.43 -3.94
N ILE A 41 8.86 3.32 -4.79
CA ILE A 41 10.07 3.13 -5.58
C ILE A 41 10.98 4.34 -5.34
N ASN A 42 12.21 4.10 -4.91
CA ASN A 42 13.27 5.06 -5.07
C ASN A 42 14.01 4.76 -6.36
N PHE A 43 13.92 5.68 -7.31
CA PHE A 43 14.62 5.63 -8.58
C PHE A 43 15.75 6.66 -8.54
N TYR A 44 16.91 6.24 -8.04
CA TYR A 44 18.11 7.09 -7.93
C TYR A 44 17.86 8.44 -7.23
N GLY A 45 17.21 8.41 -6.06
CA GLY A 45 16.83 9.60 -5.28
C GLY A 45 15.48 10.22 -5.68
N THR A 46 14.85 9.75 -6.76
CA THR A 46 13.48 10.17 -7.11
C THR A 46 12.48 9.20 -6.51
N LEU A 47 11.65 9.68 -5.59
CA LEU A 47 10.69 8.85 -4.89
C LEU A 47 9.33 8.84 -5.60
N VAL A 48 8.92 7.66 -6.04
CA VAL A 48 7.71 7.42 -6.81
C VAL A 48 6.78 6.49 -6.04
N VAL A 49 5.49 6.77 -6.03
CA VAL A 49 4.46 5.81 -5.60
C VAL A 49 3.48 5.51 -6.73
N THR A 50 3.15 4.23 -6.90
CA THR A 50 2.10 3.78 -7.83
C THR A 50 0.79 3.57 -7.08
N ASP A 51 -0.34 3.90 -7.70
CA ASP A 51 -1.71 3.55 -7.28
C ASP A 51 -1.89 3.56 -5.75
N PRO A 52 -1.72 4.72 -5.09
CA PRO A 52 -1.54 4.79 -3.65
C PRO A 52 -2.87 4.52 -2.92
N VAL A 53 -3.01 3.33 -2.36
CA VAL A 53 -4.04 3.02 -1.37
C VAL A 53 -3.33 2.89 -0.04
N LEU A 54 -3.49 3.88 0.85
CA LEU A 54 -2.87 3.89 2.18
C LEU A 54 -3.87 3.65 3.32
N LEU A 55 -5.16 3.72 3.02
CA LEU A 55 -6.21 3.51 4.00
C LEU A 55 -6.50 2.01 4.22
N ASP A 56 -7.11 1.73 5.37
CA ASP A 56 -7.57 0.39 5.76
C ASP A 56 -8.80 -0.07 4.96
N ARG A 57 -9.51 0.84 4.30
CA ARG A 57 -10.72 0.55 3.52
C ARG A 57 -10.74 1.37 2.24
N ILE A 58 -11.28 0.76 1.19
CA ILE A 58 -11.57 1.41 -0.10
C ILE A 58 -13.08 1.46 -0.34
N GLY A 59 -13.54 2.51 -1.02
CA GLY A 59 -14.94 2.67 -1.42
C GLY A 59 -15.35 4.12 -1.59
N PRO A 60 -16.62 4.37 -1.97
CA PRO A 60 -17.14 5.71 -2.19
C PRO A 60 -17.10 6.55 -0.91
N PRO A 61 -16.38 7.70 -0.90
CA PRO A 61 -16.21 8.52 0.31
C PRO A 61 -17.52 9.17 0.76
N GLU A 62 -18.42 9.48 -0.18
CA GLU A 62 -19.71 10.13 0.06
C GLU A 62 -20.72 9.23 0.76
N ILE A 63 -20.52 7.91 0.69
CA ILE A 63 -21.52 6.98 1.18
C ILE A 63 -21.25 6.64 2.66
N PHE A 64 -20.01 6.68 3.16
CA PHE A 64 -19.72 6.36 4.57
C PHE A 64 -18.39 6.93 5.09
N ASP A 65 -18.39 7.44 6.33
CA ASP A 65 -17.20 7.78 7.15
C ASP A 65 -16.33 6.54 7.46
N ASN A 66 -15.79 5.85 6.44
CA ASN A 66 -14.97 4.64 6.56
C ASN A 66 -15.64 3.42 7.23
N ILE A 67 -16.98 3.39 7.36
CA ILE A 67 -17.69 2.29 8.02
C ILE A 67 -17.99 1.14 7.04
N PHE A 68 -18.31 1.47 5.77
CA PHE A 68 -18.58 0.50 4.72
C PHE A 68 -17.58 0.66 3.58
N GLY A 69 -17.11 -0.47 3.04
CA GLY A 69 -16.04 -0.53 2.05
C GLY A 69 -15.26 -1.85 2.17
N ILE A 70 -14.51 -2.22 1.13
CA ILE A 70 -13.69 -3.43 1.17
C ILE A 70 -12.51 -3.14 2.09
N LYS A 71 -12.39 -3.96 3.14
CA LYS A 71 -11.28 -3.83 4.10
C LYS A 71 -10.02 -4.44 3.52
N ARG A 72 -8.90 -3.75 3.70
CA ARG A 72 -7.56 -4.25 3.45
C ARG A 72 -7.32 -5.55 4.23
N ILE A 73 -6.70 -6.52 3.58
CA ILE A 73 -6.43 -7.85 4.15
C ILE A 73 -5.13 -7.84 4.97
N LYS A 74 -4.08 -7.17 4.48
CA LYS A 74 -2.77 -7.06 5.12
C LYS A 74 -2.48 -5.62 5.50
N GLN A 75 -2.03 -5.38 6.74
CA GLN A 75 -1.61 -4.05 7.18
C GLN A 75 -0.49 -3.51 6.28
N LEU A 76 -0.41 -2.17 6.14
CA LEU A 76 0.73 -1.52 5.50
C LEU A 76 2.04 -1.93 6.18
N PRO A 77 3.14 -2.09 5.42
CA PRO A 77 4.44 -2.42 6.00
C PRO A 77 5.18 -1.18 6.55
N LEU A 78 4.54 -0.03 6.61
CA LEU A 78 4.98 1.15 7.35
C LEU A 78 3.75 1.84 7.96
N ASP A 79 3.96 2.69 8.96
CA ASP A 79 2.89 3.53 9.50
C ASP A 79 2.61 4.66 8.49
N VAL A 80 1.36 5.13 8.42
CA VAL A 80 0.98 6.17 7.45
C VAL A 80 1.73 7.48 7.74
N GLU A 81 2.03 7.73 9.01
CA GLU A 81 2.82 8.87 9.49
C GLU A 81 4.30 8.78 9.08
N ASP A 82 4.81 7.57 8.83
CA ASP A 82 6.16 7.32 8.32
C ASP A 82 6.19 7.36 6.77
N PHE A 83 5.05 7.59 6.12
CA PHE A 83 4.99 7.64 4.66
C PHE A 83 5.79 8.85 4.15
N PRO A 84 6.82 8.62 3.31
CA PRO A 84 7.72 9.68 2.90
C PRO A 84 7.04 10.67 1.95
N ALA A 85 7.56 11.89 1.87
CA ALA A 85 7.20 12.79 0.80
C ALA A 85 7.68 12.20 -0.53
N VAL A 86 6.75 11.95 -1.44
CA VAL A 86 7.03 11.43 -2.79
C VAL A 86 7.12 12.57 -3.80
N ASP A 87 7.98 12.41 -4.79
CA ASP A 87 8.13 13.36 -5.91
C ASP A 87 7.08 13.11 -6.99
N ILE A 88 6.70 11.85 -7.20
CA ILE A 88 5.81 11.43 -8.28
C ILE A 88 4.75 10.47 -7.74
N VAL A 89 3.49 10.73 -8.10
CA VAL A 89 2.37 9.79 -7.94
C VAL A 89 1.94 9.31 -9.31
N LEU A 90 2.00 7.99 -9.54
CA LEU A 90 1.53 7.35 -10.77
C LEU A 90 0.19 6.68 -10.52
N VAL A 91 -0.86 7.19 -11.15
CA VAL A 91 -2.21 6.61 -11.09
C VAL A 91 -2.51 5.96 -12.43
N SER A 92 -2.78 4.66 -12.42
CA SER A 92 -3.09 3.89 -13.62
C SER A 92 -4.50 4.15 -14.13
N HIS A 93 -5.50 4.22 -13.24
CA HIS A 93 -6.90 4.47 -13.58
C HIS A 93 -7.74 4.88 -12.35
N PRO A 94 -8.93 5.48 -12.53
CA PRO A 94 -9.71 6.06 -11.43
C PRO A 94 -10.67 5.04 -10.78
N HIS A 95 -10.13 3.95 -10.22
CA HIS A 95 -10.88 3.03 -9.35
C HIS A 95 -10.44 3.20 -7.89
N PHE A 96 -11.32 2.87 -6.94
CA PHE A 96 -11.08 3.05 -5.50
C PHE A 96 -9.96 2.16 -4.95
N ASP A 97 -9.58 1.09 -5.64
CA ASP A 97 -8.42 0.26 -5.29
C ASP A 97 -7.10 0.80 -5.89
N HIS A 98 -7.13 1.94 -6.57
CA HIS A 98 -5.96 2.60 -7.16
C HIS A 98 -5.79 4.07 -6.74
N LEU A 99 -6.63 4.57 -5.81
CA LEU A 99 -6.69 5.94 -5.32
C LEU A 99 -7.02 6.03 -3.82
#